data_AF-A0AAY5KJ46-F1
#
_entry.id   AF-A0AAY5KJ46-F1
#
_cell.length_a   1.000
_cell.length_b   1.000
_cell.length_c   1.000
_cell.angle_alpha   90.00
_cell.angle_beta   90.00
_cell.angle_gamma   90.00
#
_symmetry.space_group_name_H-M   'P 1'
#
loop_
_entity.id
_entity.type
_entity.pdbx_description
1 polymer ?
#
loop_
_entity_poly.entity_id
_entity_poly.type
_entity_poly.pdbx_seq_one_letter_code
_entity_poly.pdbx_strand_id
1 'polypeptide(L)'
;MMEADLSSLPLSSSSRAALTDRALRCLGRNMSQLSSEEVLSLGPLLCELPPSQLSLLAPKILNSTMHALASCTQIPQRHWRLLFQLLNDTYGEPSDWTANMMESLGPLLLMNDSAVRSLRYKSWLKKALTDLMNSRTCPSSPPPPSEFSSCLDLSALRWKIFSLSTSDSVPLSAEVPARKKRAVVHQWVVAPSASLIEELGGANVHWSPAQFSMMDVATFTSAVETLGEVRDYSTEQLGVLREKALEAWGPVSGLNESQVIRLGCVSQGFNRTELPSLPLSSIDTLETLARCSWTQTQREAVWRCFVEHTNMTAGDLGAVELVGLDQFICGLDTEEIGQLHTAIFREAVQSIGQVQCPLAVTEHLKQLAVSVFGEPQGWSEAQVNSLGNIMAGLSLSEFRTLSPSALSFLSPTSIPLIPPNRLAALSAKQLEGLGLENAVMVTDEQKASLGEVQRAALGYAMGLNRAETAQKPSSNLPQSSGASVMGTLGVGVFLQPFLFLLLGCVL
;
A
#
# COMPACT_ATOMS: atom_id res chain seq x y z
N MET A 1 -3.45 8.19 26.86
CA MET A 1 -3.21 8.73 25.50
C MET A 1 -2.15 7.93 24.77
N MET A 2 -1.13 7.40 25.45
CA MET A 2 -0.13 6.48 24.87
C MET A 2 -0.69 5.23 24.14
N GLU A 3 -1.91 4.78 24.44
CA GLU A 3 -2.56 3.61 23.82
C GLU A 3 -3.54 3.97 22.69
N ALA A 4 -3.58 5.22 22.22
CA ALA A 4 -4.50 5.62 21.16
C ALA A 4 -4.11 4.96 19.83
N ASP A 5 -4.86 3.95 19.40
CA ASP A 5 -4.67 3.34 18.09
C ASP A 5 -5.43 4.12 17.02
N LEU A 6 -4.68 4.87 16.20
CA LEU A 6 -5.22 5.62 15.06
C LEU A 6 -5.21 4.80 13.76
N SER A 7 -4.69 3.58 13.77
CA SER A 7 -4.60 2.72 12.57
C SER A 7 -5.99 2.29 12.08
N SER A 8 -6.96 2.17 12.98
CA SER A 8 -8.36 1.87 12.64
C SER A 8 -9.15 3.08 12.13
N LEU A 9 -8.54 4.26 12.04
CA LEU A 9 -9.18 5.47 11.53
C LEU A 9 -8.49 5.91 10.22
N PRO A 10 -9.26 6.18 9.15
CA PRO A 10 -8.72 6.74 7.93
C PRO A 10 -7.97 8.04 8.19
N LEU A 11 -6.94 8.29 7.40
CA LEU A 11 -6.14 9.51 7.40
C LEU A 11 -6.97 10.80 7.31
N SER A 12 -8.01 10.76 6.48
CA SER A 12 -8.94 11.87 6.26
C SER A 12 -9.97 12.05 7.37
N SER A 13 -10.06 11.12 8.34
CA SER A 13 -11.13 11.12 9.34
C SER A 13 -11.09 12.36 10.25
N SER A 14 -12.22 13.06 10.34
CA SER A 14 -12.44 14.15 11.29
C SER A 14 -12.31 13.70 12.75
N SER A 15 -12.53 12.41 13.02
CA SER A 15 -12.40 11.81 14.36
C SER A 15 -10.96 11.91 14.88
N ARG A 16 -9.95 11.78 14.01
CA ARG A 16 -8.53 11.93 14.41
C ARG A 16 -8.26 13.33 14.96
N ALA A 17 -8.72 14.36 14.27
CA ALA A 17 -8.60 15.75 14.70
C ALA A 17 -9.39 16.02 15.99
N ALA A 18 -10.62 15.48 16.11
CA ALA A 18 -11.45 15.64 17.30
C ALA A 18 -10.85 14.97 18.55
N LEU A 19 -10.25 13.78 18.40
CA LEU A 19 -9.54 13.09 19.47
C LEU A 19 -8.31 13.89 19.93
N THR A 20 -7.56 14.43 18.96
CA THR A 20 -6.38 15.27 19.23
C THR A 20 -6.77 16.55 19.98
N ASP A 21 -7.81 17.25 19.53
CA ASP A 21 -8.32 18.44 20.21
C ASP A 21 -8.83 18.14 21.63
N ARG A 22 -9.52 16.99 21.81
CA ARG A 22 -9.97 16.56 23.13
C ARG A 22 -8.79 16.23 24.06
N ALA A 23 -7.76 15.58 23.55
CA ALA A 23 -6.53 15.30 24.28
C ALA A 23 -5.82 16.58 24.74
N LEU A 24 -5.69 17.57 23.85
CA LEU A 24 -5.15 18.89 24.19
C LEU A 24 -5.98 19.59 25.27
N ARG A 25 -7.31 19.53 25.18
CA ARG A 25 -8.20 20.08 26.22
C ARG A 25 -8.03 19.38 27.56
N CYS A 26 -7.76 18.08 27.59
CA CYS A 26 -7.47 17.34 28.82
C CYS A 26 -6.16 17.76 29.50
N LEU A 27 -5.16 18.22 28.74
CA LEU A 27 -3.93 18.79 29.31
C LEU A 27 -4.18 20.15 29.99
N GLY A 28 -5.29 20.83 29.68
CA GLY A 28 -5.82 21.97 30.42
C GLY A 28 -4.94 23.23 30.45
N ARG A 29 -3.87 23.27 29.62
CA ARG A 29 -2.89 24.35 29.54
C ARG A 29 -2.70 24.82 28.11
N ASN A 30 -2.26 26.06 27.95
CA ASN A 30 -1.83 26.57 26.65
C ASN A 30 -0.58 25.81 26.18
N MET A 31 -0.45 25.61 24.86
CA MET A 31 0.70 24.92 24.25
C MET A 31 2.06 25.46 24.73
N SER A 32 2.17 26.78 24.93
CA SER A 32 3.39 27.44 25.41
C SER A 32 3.81 27.09 26.84
N GLN A 33 2.92 26.50 27.63
CA GLN A 33 3.14 26.13 29.03
C GLN A 33 3.30 24.62 29.25
N LEU A 34 3.17 23.82 28.19
CA LEU A 34 3.37 22.38 28.27
C LEU A 34 4.85 22.06 28.47
N SER A 35 5.12 20.96 29.16
CA SER A 35 6.44 20.34 29.30
C SER A 35 6.68 19.29 28.20
N SER A 36 7.93 18.87 28.03
CA SER A 36 8.27 17.79 27.07
C SER A 36 7.55 16.48 27.39
N GLU A 37 7.42 16.13 28.67
CA GLU A 37 6.74 14.89 29.08
C GLU A 37 5.24 14.94 28.76
N GLU A 38 4.59 16.08 29.00
CA GLU A 38 3.16 16.26 28.68
C GLU A 38 2.91 16.15 27.17
N VAL A 39 3.75 16.76 26.33
CA VAL A 39 3.62 16.68 24.87
C VAL A 39 3.86 15.24 24.38
N LEU A 40 4.90 14.56 24.88
CA LEU A 40 5.18 13.17 24.52
C LEU A 40 4.11 12.19 25.04
N SER A 41 3.42 12.54 26.14
CA SER A 41 2.31 11.72 26.68
C SER A 41 1.12 11.61 25.72
N LEU A 42 1.01 12.50 24.72
CA LEU A 42 0.02 12.42 23.65
C LEU A 42 0.16 11.14 22.81
N GLY A 43 1.35 10.52 22.79
CA GLY A 43 1.60 9.30 22.03
C GLY A 43 1.29 9.49 20.54
N PRO A 44 0.54 8.58 19.89
CA PRO A 44 0.22 8.66 18.46
C PRO A 44 -0.54 9.93 18.04
N LEU A 45 -1.28 10.56 18.96
CA LEU A 45 -1.98 11.82 18.68
C LEU A 45 -1.02 12.99 18.42
N LEU A 46 0.25 12.87 18.81
CA LEU A 46 1.28 13.84 18.46
C LEU A 46 1.40 14.03 16.94
N CYS A 47 1.29 12.94 16.19
CA CYS A 47 1.41 12.93 14.73
C CYS A 47 0.25 13.67 14.03
N GLU A 48 -0.86 13.86 14.74
CA GLU A 48 -2.04 14.61 14.28
C GLU A 48 -2.02 16.09 14.66
N LEU A 49 -1.02 16.55 15.41
CA LEU A 49 -0.97 17.95 15.82
C LEU A 49 -0.77 18.87 14.61
N PRO A 50 -1.60 19.94 14.48
CA PRO A 50 -1.40 20.89 13.41
C PRO A 50 -0.14 21.73 13.67
N PRO A 51 0.62 22.10 12.62
CA PRO A 51 1.85 22.87 12.78
C PRO A 51 1.67 24.23 13.47
N SER A 52 0.48 24.81 13.39
CA SER A 52 0.12 26.04 14.10
C SER A 52 0.06 25.90 15.62
N GLN A 53 -0.16 24.67 16.14
CA GLN A 53 -0.10 24.39 17.58
C GLN A 53 1.34 24.06 17.99
N LEU A 54 2.08 23.35 17.14
CA LEU A 54 3.49 23.04 17.36
C LEU A 54 4.35 24.31 17.47
N SER A 55 4.07 25.33 16.64
CA SER A 55 4.80 26.60 16.67
C SER A 55 4.61 27.42 17.95
N LEU A 56 3.63 27.07 18.79
CA LEU A 56 3.40 27.70 20.09
C LEU A 56 4.25 27.09 21.22
N LEU A 57 4.90 25.95 20.99
CA LEU A 57 5.74 25.29 21.97
C LEU A 57 7.02 26.09 22.24
N ALA A 58 7.53 26.02 23.47
CA ALA A 58 8.84 26.58 23.79
C ALA A 58 9.94 25.91 22.94
N PRO A 59 11.01 26.63 22.52
CA PRO A 59 11.98 26.10 21.55
C PRO A 59 12.63 24.76 21.91
N LYS A 60 12.96 24.56 23.19
CA LYS A 60 13.53 23.29 23.68
C LYS A 60 12.54 22.13 23.55
N ILE A 61 11.26 22.41 23.75
CA ILE A 61 10.18 21.43 23.70
C ILE A 61 9.84 21.12 22.25
N LEU A 62 9.77 22.15 21.40
CA LEU A 62 9.63 21.97 19.96
C LEU A 62 10.72 21.04 19.40
N ASN A 63 11.98 21.21 19.80
CA ASN A 63 13.07 20.33 19.38
C ASN A 63 12.81 18.85 19.73
N SER A 64 12.53 18.55 21.01
CA SER A 64 12.16 17.17 21.43
C SER A 64 10.92 16.64 20.71
N THR A 65 9.94 17.50 20.45
CA THR A 65 8.72 17.13 19.73
C THR A 65 9.00 16.79 18.27
N MET A 66 9.90 17.51 17.60
CA MET A 66 10.28 17.21 16.20
C MET A 66 10.98 15.86 16.08
N HIS A 67 11.82 15.49 17.05
CA HIS A 67 12.41 14.15 17.11
C HIS A 67 11.34 13.06 17.32
N ALA A 68 10.35 13.31 18.17
CA ALA A 68 9.25 12.37 18.35
C ALA A 68 8.36 12.27 17.09
N LEU A 69 8.16 13.37 16.37
CA LEU A 69 7.44 13.38 15.09
C LEU A 69 8.17 12.57 14.01
N ALA A 70 9.51 12.50 14.05
CA ALA A 70 10.27 11.66 13.13
C ALA A 70 9.98 10.16 13.32
N SER A 71 9.52 9.75 14.51
CA SER A 71 9.07 8.38 14.80
C SER A 71 7.63 8.11 14.38
N CYS A 72 6.88 9.11 13.91
CA CYS A 72 5.53 8.89 13.40
C CYS A 72 5.57 7.95 12.19
N THR A 73 4.74 6.90 12.24
CA THR A 73 4.48 6.04 11.09
C THR A 73 3.72 6.80 10.01
N GLN A 74 2.89 7.76 10.41
CA GLN A 74 2.01 8.50 9.52
C GLN A 74 1.77 9.92 10.04
N ILE A 75 1.94 10.90 9.16
CA ILE A 75 1.60 12.31 9.41
C ILE A 75 0.58 12.71 8.35
N PRO A 76 -0.56 13.34 8.69
CA PRO A 76 -1.54 13.78 7.70
C PRO A 76 -0.90 14.68 6.63
N GLN A 77 -1.13 14.37 5.34
CA GLN A 77 -0.58 15.13 4.20
C GLN A 77 -0.92 16.63 4.27
N ARG A 78 -2.10 16.98 4.80
CA ARG A 78 -2.52 18.37 5.05
C ARG A 78 -1.53 19.16 5.92
N HIS A 79 -0.75 18.50 6.78
CA HIS A 79 0.24 19.15 7.64
C HIS A 79 1.62 19.26 6.99
N TRP A 80 1.92 18.46 5.96
CA TRP A 80 3.28 18.31 5.41
C TRP A 80 3.92 19.65 5.04
N ARG A 81 3.22 20.49 4.26
CA ARG A 81 3.77 21.78 3.81
C ARG A 81 4.16 22.69 4.99
N LEU A 82 3.26 22.86 5.96
CA LEU A 82 3.48 23.75 7.10
C LEU A 82 4.45 23.14 8.12
N LEU A 83 4.44 21.82 8.30
CA LEU A 83 5.37 21.13 9.18
C LEU A 83 6.79 21.15 8.63
N PHE A 84 6.94 20.99 7.31
CA PHE A 84 8.23 21.11 6.65
C PHE A 84 8.79 22.54 6.70
N GLN A 85 7.92 23.56 6.64
CA GLN A 85 8.33 24.95 6.89
C GLN A 85 8.86 25.11 8.33
N LEU A 86 8.11 24.62 9.33
CA LEU A 86 8.53 24.66 10.73
C LEU A 86 9.84 23.91 10.98
N LEU A 87 10.04 22.78 10.30
CA LEU A 87 11.29 22.00 10.31
C LEU A 87 12.46 22.84 9.78
N ASN A 88 12.29 23.51 8.64
CA ASN A 88 13.33 24.36 8.06
C ASN A 88 13.63 25.58 8.96
N ASP A 89 12.60 26.20 9.53
CA ASP A 89 12.76 27.33 10.46
C ASP A 89 13.51 26.93 11.74
N THR A 90 13.39 25.67 12.17
CA THR A 90 14.00 25.16 13.41
C THR A 90 15.42 24.64 13.20
N TYR A 91 15.68 23.95 12.10
CA TYR A 91 16.96 23.23 11.87
C TYR A 91 17.76 23.73 10.66
N GLY A 92 17.22 24.69 9.91
CA GLY A 92 17.79 25.15 8.64
C GLY A 92 17.60 24.15 7.50
N GLU A 93 18.16 24.50 6.34
CA GLU A 93 17.95 23.79 5.09
C GLU A 93 18.48 22.34 5.19
N PRO A 94 17.71 21.32 4.74
CA PRO A 94 18.14 19.93 4.81
C PRO A 94 19.51 19.63 4.19
N SER A 95 19.91 20.42 3.19
CA SER A 95 21.24 20.30 2.57
C SER A 95 22.38 20.63 3.53
N ASP A 96 22.15 21.38 4.58
CA ASP A 96 23.17 21.82 5.55
C ASP A 96 23.21 20.93 6.81
N TRP A 97 22.25 20.02 6.96
CA TRP A 97 22.15 19.10 8.10
C TRP A 97 23.39 18.23 8.30
N THR A 98 23.69 17.90 9.55
CA THR A 98 24.73 16.94 9.92
C THR A 98 24.24 15.49 9.79
N ALA A 99 25.15 14.52 9.85
CA ALA A 99 24.79 13.09 9.82
C ALA A 99 23.81 12.74 10.95
N ASN A 100 24.06 13.22 12.17
CA ASN A 100 23.19 12.96 13.34
C ASN A 100 21.80 13.58 13.17
N MET A 101 21.70 14.75 12.52
CA MET A 101 20.40 15.35 12.20
C MET A 101 19.66 14.51 11.17
N MET A 102 20.34 14.01 10.14
CA MET A 102 19.72 13.11 9.15
C MET A 102 19.23 11.81 9.79
N GLU A 103 20.01 11.21 10.68
CA GLU A 103 19.63 9.99 11.39
C GLU A 103 18.38 10.17 12.25
N SER A 104 18.26 11.31 12.92
CA SER A 104 17.18 11.57 13.89
C SER A 104 15.95 12.30 13.31
N LEU A 105 16.10 13.03 12.20
CA LEU A 105 15.04 13.83 11.57
C LEU A 105 14.77 13.48 10.10
N GLY A 106 15.61 12.63 9.49
CA GLY A 106 15.48 12.16 8.10
C GLY A 106 14.08 11.68 7.71
N PRO A 107 13.34 10.95 8.56
CA PRO A 107 11.91 10.71 8.40
C PRO A 107 11.06 11.88 7.91
N LEU A 108 11.27 13.07 8.47
CA LEU A 108 10.48 14.25 8.18
C LEU A 108 10.83 14.87 6.82
N LEU A 109 11.95 14.49 6.22
CA LEU A 109 12.29 14.92 4.85
C LEU A 109 11.35 14.33 3.80
N LEU A 110 10.77 13.16 4.08
CA LEU A 110 9.86 12.47 3.16
C LEU A 110 8.53 13.20 2.94
N MET A 111 8.27 14.28 3.67
CA MET A 111 7.14 15.17 3.43
C MET A 111 7.35 16.12 2.24
N ASN A 112 8.57 16.22 1.70
CA ASN A 112 8.90 17.12 0.61
C ASN A 112 9.91 16.50 -0.37
N ASP A 113 9.38 15.90 -1.43
CA ASP A 113 10.15 15.30 -2.52
C ASP A 113 11.18 16.24 -3.16
N SER A 114 10.83 17.52 -3.31
CA SER A 114 11.73 18.50 -3.92
C SER A 114 12.97 18.71 -3.05
N ALA A 115 12.80 18.77 -1.74
CA ALA A 115 13.90 18.91 -0.80
C ALA A 115 14.80 17.65 -0.77
N VAL A 116 14.21 16.45 -0.82
CA VAL A 116 14.98 15.20 -0.90
C VAL A 116 15.83 15.16 -2.17
N ARG A 117 15.25 15.51 -3.32
CA ARG A 117 15.95 15.54 -4.60
C ARG A 117 17.08 16.58 -4.63
N SER A 118 16.91 17.72 -3.95
CA SER A 118 17.86 18.83 -3.93
C SER A 118 19.02 18.68 -2.95
N LEU A 119 19.03 17.65 -2.08
CA LEU A 119 20.10 17.44 -1.08
C LEU A 119 21.49 17.46 -1.73
N ARG A 120 22.40 18.29 -1.19
CA ARG A 120 23.78 18.36 -1.68
C ARG A 120 24.57 17.11 -1.29
N TYR A 121 25.50 16.70 -2.15
CA TYR A 121 26.36 15.55 -1.89
C TYR A 121 27.15 15.72 -0.59
N LYS A 122 27.17 14.65 0.23
CA LYS A 122 28.05 14.49 1.40
C LYS A 122 28.44 13.02 1.48
N SER A 123 29.65 12.73 1.97
CA SER A 123 30.20 11.36 2.01
C SER A 123 29.35 10.36 2.80
N TRP A 124 28.63 10.83 3.83
CA TRP A 124 27.74 9.99 4.65
C TRP A 124 26.30 9.92 4.14
N LEU A 125 25.91 10.77 3.19
CA LEU A 125 24.51 10.99 2.83
C LEU A 125 23.88 9.75 2.21
N LYS A 126 24.57 9.13 1.25
CA LYS A 126 24.08 7.94 0.55
C LYS A 126 23.70 6.83 1.52
N LYS A 127 24.61 6.47 2.44
CA LYS A 127 24.36 5.46 3.46
C LYS A 127 23.16 5.83 4.35
N ALA A 128 23.11 7.07 4.84
CA ALA A 128 22.01 7.53 5.67
C ALA A 128 20.64 7.45 4.96
N LEU A 129 20.57 7.78 3.67
CA LEU A 129 19.35 7.67 2.88
C LEU A 129 18.96 6.20 2.62
N THR A 130 19.92 5.31 2.39
CA THR A 130 19.67 3.86 2.28
C THR A 130 19.16 3.28 3.60
N ASP A 131 19.76 3.64 4.73
CA ASP A 131 19.31 3.21 6.06
C ASP A 131 17.89 3.73 6.34
N LEU A 132 17.59 4.98 5.96
CA LEU A 132 16.24 5.54 6.02
C LEU A 132 15.27 4.73 5.15
N MET A 133 15.64 4.39 3.91
CA MET A 133 14.80 3.59 3.02
C MET A 133 14.50 2.20 3.63
N ASN A 134 15.52 1.53 4.17
CA ASN A 134 15.38 0.19 4.76
C ASN A 134 14.58 0.19 6.07
N SER A 135 14.61 1.30 6.82
CA SER A 135 13.78 1.47 8.02
C SER A 135 12.27 1.61 7.71
N ARG A 136 11.90 1.85 6.45
CA ARG A 136 10.51 1.96 6.00
C ARG A 136 10.03 0.63 5.45
N THR A 137 9.43 -0.17 6.32
CA THR A 137 8.70 -1.36 5.91
C THR A 137 7.28 -0.99 5.51
N CYS A 138 6.92 -1.33 4.29
CA CYS A 138 5.54 -1.41 3.84
C CYS A 138 5.04 -2.84 4.02
N PRO A 139 3.80 -3.07 4.52
CA PRO A 139 3.18 -4.37 4.39
C PRO A 139 3.20 -4.79 2.93
N SER A 140 3.56 -6.04 2.66
CA SER A 140 3.56 -6.60 1.31
C SER A 140 2.13 -6.72 0.77
N SER A 141 2.04 -6.62 -0.57
CA SER A 141 0.85 -6.65 -1.42
C SER A 141 -0.29 -7.60 -0.98
N PRO A 142 -1.58 -7.23 -1.18
CA PRO A 142 -2.02 -5.93 -1.70
C PRO A 142 -1.83 -4.83 -0.64
N PRO A 143 -1.28 -3.66 -1.02
CA PRO A 143 -1.15 -2.57 -0.07
C PRO A 143 -2.54 -2.21 0.46
N PRO A 144 -2.67 -1.91 1.77
CA PRO A 144 -3.91 -1.34 2.27
C PRO A 144 -4.25 -0.09 1.45
N PRO A 145 -5.54 0.24 1.30
CA PRO A 145 -5.91 1.42 0.56
C PRO A 145 -5.22 2.69 1.07
N SER A 146 -4.97 3.67 0.21
CA SER A 146 -4.17 4.87 0.54
C SER A 146 -4.63 5.58 1.83
N GLU A 147 -5.93 5.61 2.11
CA GLU A 147 -6.53 6.17 3.33
C GLU A 147 -6.12 5.46 4.62
N PHE A 148 -5.73 4.18 4.53
CA PHE A 148 -5.26 3.34 5.63
C PHE A 148 -3.78 2.95 5.49
N SER A 149 -3.14 3.37 4.40
CA SER A 149 -1.78 2.99 4.10
C SER A 149 -0.78 3.81 4.90
N SER A 150 0.06 3.10 5.65
CA SER A 150 1.27 3.66 6.26
C SER A 150 2.42 3.81 5.26
N CYS A 151 2.23 3.37 4.01
CA CYS A 151 3.25 3.43 2.98
C CYS A 151 3.39 4.82 2.39
N LEU A 152 4.52 5.45 2.73
CA LEU A 152 4.97 6.67 2.05
C LEU A 152 5.47 6.33 0.64
N ASP A 153 5.22 7.23 -0.31
CA ASP A 153 5.89 7.17 -1.61
C ASP A 153 7.38 7.48 -1.40
N LEU A 154 8.24 6.51 -1.71
CA LEU A 154 9.69 6.63 -1.58
C LEU A 154 10.38 6.94 -2.91
N SER A 155 9.64 7.30 -3.96
CA SER A 155 10.18 7.56 -5.30
C SER A 155 11.24 8.66 -5.31
N ALA A 156 11.04 9.76 -4.57
CA ALA A 156 12.03 10.84 -4.47
C ALA A 156 13.31 10.38 -3.74
N LEU A 157 13.17 9.56 -2.69
CA LEU A 157 14.29 8.99 -1.94
C LEU A 157 15.09 8.01 -2.81
N ARG A 158 14.42 7.07 -3.48
CA ARG A 158 15.02 6.12 -4.42
C ARG A 158 15.77 6.84 -5.53
N TRP A 159 15.15 7.87 -6.12
CA TRP A 159 15.80 8.70 -7.13
C TRP A 159 17.05 9.38 -6.59
N LYS A 160 17.01 9.89 -5.36
CA LYS A 160 18.18 10.56 -4.78
C LYS A 160 19.33 9.59 -4.53
N ILE A 161 19.05 8.40 -3.99
CA ILE A 161 20.04 7.33 -3.81
C ILE A 161 20.65 6.96 -5.17
N PHE A 162 19.82 6.77 -6.20
CA PHE A 162 20.27 6.51 -7.56
C PHE A 162 21.21 7.61 -8.09
N SER A 163 20.80 8.87 -7.95
CA SER A 163 21.59 10.02 -8.39
C SER A 163 22.95 10.09 -7.68
N LEU A 164 23.00 9.83 -6.37
CA LEU A 164 24.27 9.83 -5.62
C LEU A 164 25.18 8.68 -6.05
N SER A 165 24.64 7.47 -6.24
CA SER A 165 25.42 6.30 -6.64
C SER A 165 25.98 6.39 -8.06
N THR A 166 25.27 7.05 -8.97
CA THR A 166 25.68 7.18 -10.39
C THR A 166 26.51 8.43 -10.67
N SER A 167 26.51 9.42 -9.76
CA SER A 167 27.35 10.60 -9.87
C SER A 167 28.81 10.34 -9.44
N ASP A 168 29.03 9.45 -8.46
CA ASP A 168 30.37 9.07 -7.97
C ASP A 168 31.18 8.23 -8.98
N SER A 169 30.52 7.60 -9.96
CA SER A 169 31.17 6.84 -11.05
C SER A 169 31.79 7.71 -12.16
N VAL A 170 31.83 9.04 -11.98
CA VAL A 170 32.62 9.94 -12.83
C VAL A 170 34.05 9.99 -12.27
N PRO A 171 35.06 9.40 -12.94
CA PRO A 171 36.44 9.49 -12.46
C PRO A 171 36.90 10.94 -12.40
N LEU A 172 37.30 11.41 -11.21
CA LEU A 172 37.88 12.73 -10.92
C LEU A 172 39.27 12.96 -11.55
N SER A 173 39.73 12.08 -12.43
CA SER A 173 41.07 12.12 -13.03
C SER A 173 41.01 11.86 -14.53
N ALA A 174 40.40 12.78 -15.26
CA ALA A 174 40.75 13.03 -16.66
C ALA A 174 41.23 14.47 -16.76
N GLU A 175 42.53 14.69 -16.54
CA GLU A 175 43.18 15.93 -16.93
C GLU A 175 42.98 16.12 -18.44
N VAL A 176 42.08 17.04 -18.81
CA VAL A 176 41.86 17.42 -20.21
C VAL A 176 43.06 18.28 -20.63
N PRO A 177 43.86 17.89 -21.63
CA PRO A 177 44.88 18.77 -22.18
C PRO A 177 44.20 19.95 -22.86
N ALA A 178 44.46 21.15 -22.36
CA ALA A 178 43.92 22.38 -22.92
C ALA A 178 44.47 22.64 -24.33
N ARG A 179 43.74 22.25 -25.39
CA ARG A 179 43.60 23.00 -26.67
C ARG A 179 42.79 22.24 -27.74
N LYS A 180 41.54 22.68 -27.96
CA LYS A 180 40.93 23.14 -29.24
C LYS A 180 39.42 22.85 -29.32
N LYS A 181 38.66 23.95 -29.35
CA LYS A 181 37.36 24.24 -29.99
C LYS A 181 36.38 23.09 -30.29
N ARG A 182 35.18 23.20 -29.69
CA ARG A 182 33.90 22.54 -30.02
C ARG A 182 33.93 21.01 -29.99
N ALA A 183 34.08 20.44 -28.80
CA ALA A 183 33.56 19.10 -28.51
C ALA A 183 32.24 19.28 -27.75
N VAL A 184 31.19 18.62 -28.24
CA VAL A 184 29.95 18.40 -27.49
C VAL A 184 30.33 17.87 -26.11
N VAL A 185 29.72 18.41 -25.05
CA VAL A 185 29.87 17.85 -23.70
C VAL A 185 29.30 16.43 -23.77
N HIS A 186 30.14 15.43 -24.02
CA HIS A 186 29.79 14.04 -23.78
C HIS A 186 29.57 13.95 -22.27
N GLN A 187 28.31 14.02 -21.85
CA GLN A 187 27.91 13.61 -20.53
C GLN A 187 28.22 12.11 -20.49
N TRP A 188 29.30 11.74 -19.80
CA TRP A 188 29.76 10.35 -19.73
C TRP A 188 28.63 9.52 -19.13
N VAL A 189 28.01 8.71 -19.97
CA VAL A 189 26.89 7.87 -19.56
C VAL A 189 27.50 6.66 -18.85
N VAL A 190 27.20 6.52 -17.56
CA VAL A 190 27.70 5.41 -16.74
C VAL A 190 26.96 4.14 -17.15
N ALA A 191 27.71 3.10 -17.52
CA ALA A 191 27.16 1.76 -17.73
C ALA A 191 26.89 1.09 -16.37
N PRO A 192 25.76 0.38 -16.19
CA PRO A 192 25.48 -0.37 -14.97
C PRO A 192 26.53 -1.47 -14.75
N SER A 193 26.94 -1.66 -13.49
CA SER A 193 27.75 -2.79 -13.04
C SER A 193 26.95 -3.64 -12.06
N ALA A 194 27.30 -4.92 -11.89
CA ALA A 194 26.54 -5.85 -11.06
C ALA A 194 26.43 -5.36 -9.61
N SER A 195 27.55 -4.95 -9.01
CA SER A 195 27.58 -4.41 -7.65
C SER A 195 26.76 -3.13 -7.49
N LEU A 196 26.71 -2.28 -8.52
CA LEU A 196 25.90 -1.06 -8.50
C LEU A 196 24.41 -1.39 -8.61
N ILE A 197 24.05 -2.38 -9.43
CA ILE A 197 22.65 -2.84 -9.55
C ILE A 197 22.18 -3.42 -8.21
N GLU A 198 22.97 -4.30 -7.59
CA GLU A 198 22.69 -4.87 -6.27
C GLU A 198 22.50 -3.78 -5.21
N GLU A 199 23.41 -2.80 -5.18
CA GLU A 199 23.34 -1.68 -4.23
C GLU A 199 22.09 -0.81 -4.44
N LEU A 200 21.65 -0.61 -5.68
CA LEU A 200 20.49 0.21 -6.00
C LEU A 200 19.17 -0.47 -5.66
N GLY A 201 19.08 -1.81 -5.74
CA GLY A 201 17.84 -2.57 -5.52
C GLY A 201 16.65 -2.00 -6.31
N GLY A 202 15.59 -1.59 -5.61
CA GLY A 202 14.41 -0.97 -6.22
C GLY A 202 14.69 0.34 -6.99
N ALA A 203 15.80 1.04 -6.71
CA ALA A 203 16.17 2.28 -7.39
C ALA A 203 16.68 2.05 -8.83
N ASN A 204 16.88 0.80 -9.26
CA ASN A 204 17.22 0.47 -10.65
C ASN A 204 16.13 0.90 -11.65
N VAL A 205 14.91 1.21 -11.20
CA VAL A 205 13.85 1.81 -12.04
C VAL A 205 14.27 3.15 -12.66
N HIS A 206 15.31 3.81 -12.16
CA HIS A 206 15.74 5.13 -12.66
C HIS A 206 16.80 5.08 -13.76
N TRP A 207 17.32 3.90 -14.11
CA TRP A 207 18.20 3.76 -15.27
C TRP A 207 17.46 4.08 -16.57
N SER A 208 18.02 4.92 -17.43
CA SER A 208 17.44 5.12 -18.75
C SER A 208 17.59 3.86 -19.63
N PRO A 209 16.73 3.65 -20.64
CA PRO A 209 16.92 2.56 -21.62
C PRO A 209 18.31 2.59 -22.28
N ALA A 210 18.83 3.80 -22.56
CA ALA A 210 20.17 3.98 -23.12
C ALA A 210 21.30 3.58 -22.15
N GLN A 211 21.08 3.68 -20.83
CA GLN A 211 22.04 3.18 -19.85
C GLN A 211 22.00 1.67 -19.75
N PHE A 212 20.80 1.07 -19.71
CA PHE A 212 20.66 -0.38 -19.72
C PHE A 212 21.24 -1.02 -20.99
N SER A 213 21.16 -0.36 -22.15
CA SER A 213 21.68 -0.95 -23.39
C SER A 213 23.21 -1.08 -23.39
N MET A 214 23.92 -0.23 -22.63
CA MET A 214 25.37 -0.31 -22.45
C MET A 214 25.82 -1.42 -21.48
N MET A 215 24.91 -1.98 -20.69
CA MET A 215 25.21 -3.08 -19.78
C MET A 215 25.64 -4.32 -20.58
N ASP A 216 26.76 -4.93 -20.19
CA ASP A 216 27.18 -6.18 -20.81
C ASP A 216 26.38 -7.38 -20.30
N VAL A 217 26.40 -8.48 -21.07
CA VAL A 217 25.65 -9.70 -20.78
C VAL A 217 26.06 -10.38 -19.49
N ALA A 218 27.35 -10.31 -19.12
CA ALA A 218 27.83 -10.95 -17.89
C ALA A 218 27.31 -10.19 -16.66
N THR A 219 27.36 -8.86 -16.70
CA THR A 219 26.75 -7.97 -15.70
C THR A 219 25.25 -8.26 -15.58
N PHE A 220 24.52 -8.27 -16.70
CA PHE A 220 23.10 -8.61 -16.70
C PHE A 220 22.84 -9.97 -16.04
N THR A 221 23.53 -11.02 -16.49
CA THR A 221 23.33 -12.38 -15.99
C THR A 221 23.62 -12.50 -14.49
N SER A 222 24.59 -11.75 -13.98
CA SER A 222 24.91 -11.74 -12.53
C SER A 222 23.89 -10.99 -11.68
N ALA A 223 23.26 -9.94 -12.21
CA ALA A 223 22.39 -9.04 -11.45
C ALA A 223 20.90 -9.14 -11.81
N VAL A 224 20.53 -10.05 -12.71
CA VAL A 224 19.17 -10.19 -13.26
C VAL A 224 18.13 -10.46 -12.17
N GLU A 225 18.48 -11.16 -11.10
CA GLU A 225 17.56 -11.42 -9.98
C GLU A 225 17.15 -10.11 -9.29
N THR A 226 18.11 -9.23 -9.00
CA THR A 226 17.82 -7.89 -8.45
C THR A 226 17.01 -7.02 -9.43
N LEU A 227 17.32 -7.09 -10.73
CA LEU A 227 16.53 -6.40 -11.74
C LEU A 227 15.10 -6.96 -11.80
N GLY A 228 14.94 -8.28 -11.66
CA GLY A 228 13.66 -8.98 -11.68
C GLY A 228 12.73 -8.65 -10.51
N GLU A 229 13.25 -8.15 -9.39
CA GLU A 229 12.43 -7.71 -8.26
C GLU A 229 11.75 -6.34 -8.48
N VAL A 230 12.24 -5.54 -9.43
CA VAL A 230 11.73 -4.20 -9.70
C VAL A 230 10.44 -4.27 -10.52
N ARG A 231 9.35 -3.74 -9.96
CA ARG A 231 7.99 -3.90 -10.51
C ARG A 231 7.60 -2.82 -11.52
N ASP A 232 8.17 -1.63 -11.40
CA ASP A 232 7.65 -0.40 -12.00
C ASP A 232 8.47 0.08 -13.21
N TYR A 233 9.11 -0.83 -13.94
CA TYR A 233 9.83 -0.47 -15.17
C TYR A 233 8.89 0.05 -16.25
N SER A 234 9.37 1.01 -17.05
CA SER A 234 8.72 1.45 -18.27
C SER A 234 8.79 0.38 -19.36
N THR A 235 7.91 0.49 -20.35
CA THR A 235 7.90 -0.39 -21.52
C THR A 235 9.21 -0.38 -22.29
N GLU A 236 9.88 0.78 -22.38
CA GLU A 236 11.18 0.92 -23.05
C GLU A 236 12.30 0.26 -22.25
N GLN A 237 12.29 0.37 -20.92
CA GLN A 237 13.27 -0.29 -20.05
C GLN A 237 13.14 -1.81 -20.15
N LEU A 238 11.90 -2.32 -20.05
CA LEU A 238 11.61 -3.75 -20.20
C LEU A 238 12.02 -4.26 -21.58
N GLY A 239 11.85 -3.47 -22.64
CA GLY A 239 12.31 -3.81 -23.99
C GLY A 239 13.82 -4.04 -24.07
N VAL A 240 14.62 -3.16 -23.45
CA VAL A 240 16.09 -3.30 -23.41
C VAL A 240 16.52 -4.48 -22.54
N LEU A 241 15.90 -4.67 -21.38
CA LEU A 241 16.20 -5.80 -20.49
C LEU A 241 15.82 -7.15 -21.13
N ARG A 242 14.71 -7.19 -21.88
CA ARG A 242 14.36 -8.33 -22.73
C ARG A 242 15.46 -8.62 -23.75
N GLU A 243 15.95 -7.62 -24.47
CA GLU A 243 17.03 -7.84 -25.45
C GLU A 243 18.29 -8.41 -24.79
N LYS A 244 18.62 -7.96 -23.56
CA LYS A 244 19.73 -8.52 -22.78
C LYS A 244 19.50 -9.96 -22.36
N ALA A 245 18.27 -10.34 -21.99
CA ALA A 245 17.92 -11.73 -21.72
C ALA A 245 18.10 -12.63 -22.97
N LEU A 246 17.68 -12.14 -24.13
CA LEU A 246 17.83 -12.87 -25.40
C LEU A 246 19.30 -12.97 -25.83
N GLU A 247 20.11 -11.94 -25.60
CA GLU A 247 21.56 -11.95 -25.82
C GLU A 247 22.25 -12.96 -24.89
N ALA A 248 21.80 -13.08 -23.64
CA ALA A 248 22.38 -13.96 -22.63
C ALA A 248 22.05 -15.45 -22.83
N TRP A 249 20.80 -15.76 -23.16
CA TRP A 249 20.27 -17.12 -23.11
C TRP A 249 19.64 -17.60 -24.41
N GLY A 250 19.61 -16.77 -25.45
CA GLY A 250 19.00 -17.10 -26.73
C GLY A 250 17.50 -16.82 -26.77
N PRO A 251 16.75 -17.42 -27.72
CA PRO A 251 15.33 -17.16 -27.88
C PRO A 251 14.52 -17.63 -26.67
N VAL A 252 13.35 -17.03 -26.46
CA VAL A 252 12.46 -17.32 -25.31
C VAL A 252 12.09 -18.80 -25.20
N SER A 253 11.90 -19.48 -26.34
CA SER A 253 11.62 -20.91 -26.40
C SER A 253 12.75 -21.82 -25.89
N GLY A 254 13.96 -21.29 -25.72
CA GLY A 254 15.11 -21.99 -25.15
C GLY A 254 15.33 -21.72 -23.66
N LEU A 255 14.53 -20.85 -23.04
CA LEU A 255 14.62 -20.57 -21.62
C LEU A 255 14.14 -21.77 -20.80
N ASN A 256 14.64 -21.89 -19.57
CA ASN A 256 14.12 -22.81 -18.55
C ASN A 256 13.44 -22.05 -17.42
N GLU A 257 12.70 -22.78 -16.58
CA GLU A 257 11.92 -22.19 -15.48
C GLU A 257 12.77 -21.41 -14.47
N SER A 258 13.97 -21.90 -14.15
CA SER A 258 14.92 -21.17 -13.29
C SER A 258 15.30 -19.81 -13.88
N GLN A 259 15.53 -19.72 -15.19
CA GLN A 259 15.83 -18.44 -15.84
C GLN A 259 14.63 -17.49 -15.82
N VAL A 260 13.41 -18.01 -15.97
CA VAL A 260 12.17 -17.21 -15.87
C VAL A 260 11.97 -16.66 -14.46
N ILE A 261 12.19 -17.48 -13.42
CA ILE A 261 12.15 -17.03 -12.03
C ILE A 261 13.17 -15.92 -11.79
N ARG A 262 14.41 -16.10 -12.29
CA ARG A 262 15.47 -15.09 -12.18
C ARG A 262 15.15 -13.79 -12.91
N LEU A 263 14.43 -13.86 -14.04
CA LEU A 263 13.94 -12.67 -14.73
C LEU A 263 12.87 -11.92 -13.94
N GLY A 264 12.05 -12.63 -13.16
CA GLY A 264 10.97 -12.03 -12.37
C GLY A 264 10.12 -11.07 -13.23
N CYS A 265 9.98 -9.83 -12.76
CA CYS A 265 9.22 -8.78 -13.42
C CYS A 265 9.81 -8.29 -14.75
N VAL A 266 11.07 -8.61 -15.08
CA VAL A 266 11.63 -8.37 -16.43
C VAL A 266 10.89 -9.20 -17.49
N SER A 267 10.29 -10.33 -17.13
CA SER A 267 9.50 -11.18 -18.02
C SER A 267 8.29 -10.44 -18.65
N GLN A 268 7.83 -9.34 -18.03
CA GLN A 268 6.80 -8.47 -18.62
C GLN A 268 7.25 -7.80 -19.93
N GLY A 269 8.55 -7.76 -20.22
CA GLY A 269 9.08 -7.21 -21.46
C GLY A 269 8.87 -8.11 -22.68
N PHE A 270 8.60 -9.40 -22.49
CA PHE A 270 8.31 -10.32 -23.60
C PHE A 270 7.04 -9.92 -24.34
N ASN A 271 7.12 -10.01 -25.67
CA ASN A 271 6.01 -9.60 -26.53
C ASN A 271 4.95 -10.72 -26.66
N ARG A 272 3.84 -10.43 -27.34
CA ARG A 272 2.73 -11.37 -27.52
C ARG A 272 3.09 -12.67 -28.25
N THR A 273 4.14 -12.66 -29.08
CA THR A 273 4.60 -13.87 -29.79
C THR A 273 5.55 -14.71 -28.94
N GLU A 274 6.14 -14.13 -27.91
CA GLU A 274 7.14 -14.76 -27.05
C GLU A 274 6.57 -15.29 -25.75
N LEU A 275 5.64 -14.56 -25.12
CA LEU A 275 5.01 -14.98 -23.86
C LEU A 275 4.44 -16.41 -23.91
N PRO A 276 3.77 -16.85 -24.99
CA PRO A 276 3.29 -18.23 -25.09
C PRO A 276 4.41 -19.28 -25.08
N SER A 277 5.64 -18.92 -25.47
CA SER A 277 6.78 -19.83 -25.54
C SER A 277 7.58 -19.97 -24.24
N LEU A 278 7.16 -19.31 -23.16
CA LEU A 278 7.80 -19.44 -21.85
C LEU A 278 7.55 -20.84 -21.26
N PRO A 279 8.52 -21.45 -20.58
CA PRO A 279 8.35 -22.76 -19.94
C PRO A 279 7.62 -22.61 -18.57
N LEU A 280 6.36 -22.20 -18.57
CA LEU A 280 5.59 -21.99 -17.33
C LEU A 280 4.84 -23.27 -16.93
N SER A 281 5.48 -24.12 -16.11
CA SER A 281 4.89 -25.38 -15.64
C SER A 281 4.61 -25.44 -14.14
N SER A 282 5.28 -24.62 -13.32
CA SER A 282 5.09 -24.61 -11.86
C SER A 282 4.21 -23.46 -11.39
N ILE A 283 3.36 -23.76 -10.40
CA ILE A 283 2.57 -22.77 -9.65
C ILE A 283 3.48 -21.81 -8.88
N ASP A 284 4.62 -22.26 -8.34
CA ASP A 284 5.56 -21.41 -7.60
C ASP A 284 6.14 -20.29 -8.49
N THR A 285 6.35 -20.60 -9.77
CA THR A 285 6.79 -19.63 -10.78
C THR A 285 5.69 -18.60 -11.02
N LEU A 286 4.43 -19.03 -11.13
CA LEU A 286 3.29 -18.13 -11.29
C LEU A 286 3.11 -17.23 -10.06
N GLU A 287 3.20 -17.77 -8.85
CA GLU A 287 3.10 -16.97 -7.61
C GLU A 287 4.19 -15.88 -7.56
N THR A 288 5.42 -16.23 -7.96
CA THR A 288 6.53 -15.28 -8.04
C THR A 288 6.24 -14.17 -9.04
N LEU A 289 5.79 -14.53 -10.25
CA LEU A 289 5.48 -13.59 -11.32
C LEU A 289 4.22 -12.76 -11.04
N ALA A 290 3.26 -13.29 -10.28
CA ALA A 290 2.03 -12.61 -9.91
C ALA A 290 2.24 -11.36 -9.04
N ARG A 291 3.47 -11.11 -8.56
CA ARG A 291 3.82 -9.88 -7.84
C ARG A 291 4.05 -8.68 -8.77
N CYS A 292 4.15 -8.92 -10.08
CA CYS A 292 4.46 -7.94 -11.10
C CYS A 292 3.19 -7.32 -11.71
N SER A 293 3.33 -6.22 -12.45
CA SER A 293 2.21 -5.42 -12.96
C SER A 293 1.73 -5.85 -14.35
N TRP A 294 1.33 -7.12 -14.49
CA TRP A 294 0.91 -7.68 -15.77
C TRP A 294 -0.34 -7.01 -16.34
N THR A 295 -0.30 -6.69 -17.64
CA THR A 295 -1.49 -6.23 -18.37
C THR A 295 -2.48 -7.37 -18.58
N GLN A 296 -3.76 -7.06 -18.80
CA GLN A 296 -4.78 -8.09 -19.04
C GLN A 296 -4.41 -9.06 -20.18
N THR A 297 -3.89 -8.55 -21.29
CA THR A 297 -3.51 -9.40 -22.42
C THR A 297 -2.31 -10.29 -22.12
N GLN A 298 -1.45 -9.89 -21.18
CA GLN A 298 -0.36 -10.76 -20.72
C GLN A 298 -0.87 -11.80 -19.73
N ARG A 299 -1.84 -11.46 -18.87
CA ARG A 299 -2.47 -12.43 -17.96
C ARG A 299 -3.13 -13.58 -18.73
N GLU A 300 -3.83 -13.26 -19.80
CA GLU A 300 -4.38 -14.25 -20.75
C GLU A 300 -3.28 -15.10 -21.38
N ALA A 301 -2.20 -14.49 -21.87
CA ALA A 301 -1.08 -15.22 -22.49
C ALA A 301 -0.37 -16.16 -21.50
N VAL A 302 -0.16 -15.71 -20.25
CA VAL A 302 0.44 -16.53 -19.18
C VAL A 302 -0.46 -17.71 -18.83
N TRP A 303 -1.78 -17.49 -18.71
CA TRP A 303 -2.74 -18.57 -18.49
C TRP A 303 -2.69 -19.63 -19.60
N ARG A 304 -2.70 -19.21 -20.87
CA ARG A 304 -2.61 -20.14 -22.02
C ARG A 304 -1.30 -20.92 -22.01
N CYS A 305 -0.19 -20.24 -21.73
CA CYS A 305 1.12 -20.85 -21.60
C CYS A 305 1.15 -21.94 -20.51
N PHE A 306 0.55 -21.67 -19.34
CA PHE A 306 0.48 -22.64 -18.24
C PHE A 306 -0.33 -23.89 -18.61
N VAL A 307 -1.50 -23.71 -19.20
CA VAL A 307 -2.36 -24.81 -19.67
C VAL A 307 -1.67 -25.67 -20.73
N GLU A 308 -0.96 -25.03 -21.67
CA GLU A 308 -0.21 -25.73 -22.72
C GLU A 308 0.94 -26.58 -22.17
N HIS A 309 1.67 -26.11 -21.15
CA HIS A 309 2.82 -26.83 -20.60
C HIS A 309 2.44 -27.91 -19.59
N THR A 310 1.33 -27.74 -18.88
CA THR A 310 0.86 -28.69 -17.85
C THR A 310 -0.14 -29.72 -18.38
N ASN A 311 -0.72 -29.48 -19.57
CA ASN A 311 -1.88 -30.21 -20.10
C ASN A 311 -3.10 -30.21 -19.15
N MET A 312 -3.17 -29.25 -18.22
CA MET A 312 -4.33 -29.08 -17.32
C MET A 312 -5.39 -28.22 -18.01
N THR A 313 -6.67 -28.49 -17.75
CA THR A 313 -7.77 -27.59 -18.10
C THR A 313 -8.23 -26.79 -16.89
N ALA A 314 -9.09 -25.79 -17.10
CA ALA A 314 -9.70 -25.05 -15.99
C ALA A 314 -10.48 -25.98 -15.02
N GLY A 315 -11.09 -27.05 -15.54
CA GLY A 315 -11.76 -28.07 -14.73
C GLY A 315 -10.80 -28.93 -13.88
N ASP A 316 -9.52 -29.04 -14.25
CA ASP A 316 -8.56 -29.86 -13.52
C ASP A 316 -7.89 -29.11 -12.35
N LEU A 317 -8.15 -27.81 -12.19
CA LEU A 317 -7.54 -26.97 -11.17
C LEU A 317 -8.04 -27.35 -9.76
N GLY A 318 -7.10 -27.62 -8.86
CA GLY A 318 -7.34 -27.77 -7.43
C GLY A 318 -7.22 -26.45 -6.66
N ALA A 319 -7.37 -26.52 -5.33
CA ALA A 319 -7.35 -25.34 -4.48
C ALA A 319 -5.97 -24.66 -4.48
N VAL A 320 -4.89 -25.45 -4.52
CA VAL A 320 -3.52 -24.94 -4.58
C VAL A 320 -3.29 -24.18 -5.89
N GLU A 321 -3.74 -24.74 -7.00
CA GLU A 321 -3.60 -24.10 -8.31
C GLU A 321 -4.43 -22.80 -8.38
N LEU A 322 -5.68 -22.79 -7.90
CA LEU A 322 -6.50 -21.57 -7.89
C LEU A 322 -5.90 -20.46 -7.02
N VAL A 323 -5.28 -20.82 -5.89
CA VAL A 323 -4.61 -19.83 -5.03
C VAL A 323 -3.34 -19.31 -5.69
N GLY A 324 -2.48 -20.19 -6.21
CA GLY A 324 -1.19 -19.80 -6.78
C GLY A 324 -1.26 -19.16 -8.17
N LEU A 325 -2.38 -19.32 -8.89
CA LEU A 325 -2.66 -18.54 -10.11
C LEU A 325 -2.72 -17.04 -9.82
N ASP A 326 -3.19 -16.64 -8.63
CA ASP A 326 -3.35 -15.23 -8.23
C ASP A 326 -3.98 -14.40 -9.38
N GLN A 327 -3.34 -13.31 -9.83
CA GLN A 327 -3.85 -12.46 -10.90
C GLN A 327 -4.03 -13.17 -12.24
N PHE A 328 -3.33 -14.28 -12.50
CA PHE A 328 -3.48 -15.03 -13.74
C PHE A 328 -4.81 -15.75 -13.85
N ILE A 329 -5.57 -15.88 -12.74
CA ILE A 329 -6.98 -16.31 -12.83
C ILE A 329 -7.82 -15.37 -13.69
N CYS A 330 -7.44 -14.10 -13.80
CA CYS A 330 -8.10 -13.14 -14.69
C CYS A 330 -7.84 -13.40 -16.18
N GLY A 331 -6.95 -14.33 -16.53
CA GLY A 331 -6.68 -14.75 -17.89
C GLY A 331 -7.63 -15.82 -18.43
N LEU A 332 -8.45 -16.44 -17.56
CA LEU A 332 -9.46 -17.40 -17.97
C LEU A 332 -10.58 -16.70 -18.75
N ASP A 333 -11.04 -17.36 -19.81
CA ASP A 333 -12.24 -16.92 -20.52
C ASP A 333 -13.53 -17.36 -19.81
N THR A 334 -14.66 -16.93 -20.35
CA THR A 334 -15.98 -17.14 -19.75
C THR A 334 -16.38 -18.61 -19.70
N GLU A 335 -15.93 -19.43 -20.66
CA GLU A 335 -16.22 -20.87 -20.70
C GLU A 335 -15.33 -21.60 -19.69
N GLU A 336 -14.05 -21.24 -19.61
CA GLU A 336 -13.08 -21.77 -18.65
C GLU A 336 -13.49 -21.47 -17.21
N ILE A 337 -13.95 -20.25 -16.90
CA ILE A 337 -14.48 -19.91 -15.57
C ILE A 337 -15.70 -20.80 -15.23
N GLY A 338 -16.55 -21.10 -16.21
CA GLY A 338 -17.71 -21.97 -16.04
C GLY A 338 -17.35 -23.44 -15.76
N GLN A 339 -16.12 -23.88 -16.09
CA GLN A 339 -15.63 -25.23 -15.87
C GLN A 339 -15.02 -25.43 -14.47
N LEU A 340 -14.73 -24.35 -13.74
CA LEU A 340 -14.14 -24.43 -12.41
C LEU A 340 -15.04 -25.23 -11.45
N HIS A 341 -14.45 -26.18 -10.73
CA HIS A 341 -15.18 -26.96 -9.75
C HIS A 341 -15.70 -26.10 -8.61
N THR A 342 -17.02 -26.13 -8.38
CA THR A 342 -17.69 -25.29 -7.36
C THR A 342 -17.22 -25.57 -5.92
N ALA A 343 -16.85 -26.81 -5.61
CA ALA A 343 -16.27 -27.16 -4.30
C ALA A 343 -14.89 -26.52 -4.11
N ILE A 344 -14.03 -26.61 -5.13
CA ILE A 344 -12.69 -26.04 -5.10
C ILE A 344 -12.73 -24.51 -5.10
N PHE A 345 -13.62 -23.92 -5.91
CA PHE A 345 -13.87 -22.49 -5.88
C PHE A 345 -14.31 -22.00 -4.50
N ARG A 346 -15.17 -22.76 -3.80
CA ARG A 346 -15.58 -22.41 -2.42
C ARG A 346 -14.39 -22.35 -1.47
N GLU A 347 -13.46 -23.29 -1.58
CA GLU A 347 -12.25 -23.34 -0.73
C GLU A 347 -11.28 -22.20 -1.03
N ALA A 348 -11.11 -21.84 -2.31
CA ALA A 348 -10.17 -20.82 -2.76
C ALA A 348 -10.77 -19.40 -2.86
N VAL A 349 -12.08 -19.21 -2.61
CA VAL A 349 -12.81 -17.96 -2.91
C VAL A 349 -12.17 -16.73 -2.26
N GLN A 350 -11.59 -16.88 -1.07
CA GLN A 350 -10.95 -15.77 -0.36
C GLN A 350 -9.73 -15.24 -1.11
N SER A 351 -8.90 -16.12 -1.68
CA SER A 351 -7.74 -15.72 -2.47
C SER A 351 -8.17 -15.12 -3.81
N ILE A 352 -9.13 -15.75 -4.49
CA ILE A 352 -9.69 -15.23 -5.75
C ILE A 352 -10.32 -13.85 -5.53
N GLY A 353 -10.99 -13.65 -4.40
CA GLY A 353 -11.60 -12.39 -3.98
C GLY A 353 -10.60 -11.25 -3.77
N GLN A 354 -9.30 -11.52 -3.61
CA GLN A 354 -8.27 -10.47 -3.48
C GLN A 354 -7.80 -9.93 -4.84
N VAL A 355 -8.06 -10.68 -5.92
CA VAL A 355 -7.55 -10.36 -7.25
C VAL A 355 -8.37 -9.26 -7.93
N GLN A 356 -7.71 -8.38 -8.68
CA GLN A 356 -8.36 -7.32 -9.47
C GLN A 356 -8.47 -7.72 -10.95
N CYS A 357 -9.59 -8.32 -11.30
CA CYS A 357 -9.91 -8.66 -12.70
C CYS A 357 -10.69 -7.54 -13.40
N PRO A 358 -10.66 -7.48 -14.75
CA PRO A 358 -11.55 -6.62 -15.51
C PRO A 358 -13.01 -6.97 -15.20
N LEU A 359 -13.90 -5.97 -15.25
CA LEU A 359 -15.31 -6.12 -14.86
C LEU A 359 -15.98 -7.34 -15.52
N ALA A 360 -15.73 -7.58 -16.81
CA ALA A 360 -16.30 -8.71 -17.53
C ALA A 360 -15.95 -10.07 -16.89
N VAL A 361 -14.69 -10.25 -16.47
CA VAL A 361 -14.24 -11.48 -15.79
C VAL A 361 -14.83 -11.55 -14.38
N THR A 362 -14.82 -10.43 -13.65
CA THR A 362 -15.40 -10.33 -12.30
C THR A 362 -16.88 -10.70 -12.28
N GLU A 363 -17.64 -10.33 -13.32
CA GLU A 363 -19.06 -10.70 -13.45
C GLU A 363 -19.27 -12.21 -13.61
N HIS A 364 -18.36 -12.91 -14.30
CA HIS A 364 -18.43 -14.36 -14.48
C HIS A 364 -18.00 -15.09 -13.20
N LEU A 365 -16.95 -14.61 -12.52
CA LEU A 365 -16.60 -15.10 -11.18
C LEU A 365 -17.76 -14.90 -10.20
N LYS A 366 -18.49 -13.80 -10.31
CA LYS A 366 -19.71 -13.56 -9.53
C LYS A 366 -20.79 -14.59 -9.86
N GLN A 367 -21.02 -14.93 -11.12
CA GLN A 367 -22.00 -15.96 -11.49
C GLN A 367 -21.64 -17.33 -10.90
N LEU A 368 -20.36 -17.69 -10.90
CA LEU A 368 -19.87 -18.88 -10.21
C LEU A 368 -20.09 -18.79 -8.69
N ALA A 369 -19.85 -17.63 -8.07
CA ALA A 369 -20.17 -17.42 -6.67
C ALA A 369 -21.67 -17.60 -6.37
N VAL A 370 -22.56 -17.14 -7.24
CA VAL A 370 -24.01 -17.37 -7.08
C VAL A 370 -24.37 -18.85 -7.16
N SER A 371 -23.75 -19.63 -8.05
CA SER A 371 -23.98 -21.09 -8.12
C SER A 371 -23.48 -21.83 -6.88
N VAL A 372 -22.50 -21.27 -6.17
CA VAL A 372 -21.86 -21.85 -4.97
C VAL A 372 -22.56 -21.41 -3.68
N PHE A 373 -22.92 -20.14 -3.54
CA PHE A 373 -23.42 -19.54 -2.31
C PHE A 373 -24.90 -19.15 -2.36
N GLY A 374 -25.55 -19.31 -3.51
CA GLY A 374 -26.93 -18.85 -3.74
C GLY A 374 -26.98 -17.35 -4.08
N GLU A 375 -28.20 -16.81 -4.10
CA GLU A 375 -28.46 -15.42 -4.48
C GLU A 375 -27.84 -14.40 -3.49
N PRO A 376 -27.39 -13.23 -3.96
CA PRO A 376 -26.70 -12.22 -3.13
C PRO A 376 -27.48 -11.76 -1.89
N GLN A 377 -28.82 -11.80 -1.93
CA GLN A 377 -29.67 -11.45 -0.79
C GLN A 377 -29.44 -12.36 0.43
N GLY A 378 -29.02 -13.61 0.20
CA GLY A 378 -28.77 -14.61 1.25
C GLY A 378 -27.33 -14.64 1.75
N TRP A 379 -26.42 -13.83 1.19
CA TRP A 379 -25.02 -13.87 1.58
C TRP A 379 -24.79 -13.29 2.98
N SER A 380 -24.10 -14.06 3.81
CA SER A 380 -23.64 -13.63 5.13
C SER A 380 -22.49 -12.63 5.04
N GLU A 381 -22.26 -11.91 6.14
CA GLU A 381 -21.14 -10.96 6.30
C GLU A 381 -19.78 -11.63 6.02
N ALA A 382 -19.58 -12.86 6.50
CA ALA A 382 -18.36 -13.63 6.24
C ALA A 382 -18.20 -14.01 4.76
N GLN A 383 -19.30 -14.34 4.06
CA GLN A 383 -19.26 -14.62 2.62
C GLN A 383 -18.95 -13.36 1.83
N VAL A 384 -19.59 -12.23 2.16
CA VAL A 384 -19.32 -10.94 1.51
C VAL A 384 -17.85 -10.52 1.67
N ASN A 385 -17.29 -10.70 2.87
CA ASN A 385 -15.87 -10.46 3.11
C ASN A 385 -14.97 -11.39 2.29
N SER A 386 -15.29 -12.69 2.24
CA SER A 386 -14.51 -13.68 1.50
C SER A 386 -14.58 -13.48 -0.02
N LEU A 387 -15.70 -13.00 -0.54
CA LEU A 387 -15.87 -12.72 -1.97
C LEU A 387 -15.05 -11.49 -2.43
N GLY A 388 -14.75 -10.56 -1.54
CA GLY A 388 -13.84 -9.43 -1.82
C GLY A 388 -14.19 -8.67 -3.10
N ASN A 389 -13.25 -8.56 -4.03
CA ASN A 389 -13.37 -7.88 -5.31
C ASN A 389 -14.42 -8.52 -6.26
N ILE A 390 -14.80 -9.79 -6.06
CA ILE A 390 -15.89 -10.43 -6.83
C ILE A 390 -17.21 -9.67 -6.63
N MET A 391 -17.39 -9.03 -5.46
CA MET A 391 -18.55 -8.20 -5.16
C MET A 391 -18.75 -7.06 -6.15
N ALA A 392 -17.69 -6.55 -6.78
CA ALA A 392 -17.79 -5.51 -7.80
C ALA A 392 -18.51 -5.98 -9.09
N GLY A 393 -18.58 -7.29 -9.31
CA GLY A 393 -19.30 -7.93 -10.42
C GLY A 393 -20.81 -8.01 -10.23
N LEU A 394 -21.36 -7.61 -9.07
CA LEU A 394 -22.80 -7.57 -8.86
C LEU A 394 -23.47 -6.59 -9.82
N SER A 395 -24.66 -6.94 -10.29
CA SER A 395 -25.52 -6.08 -11.11
C SER A 395 -26.23 -5.02 -10.27
N LEU A 396 -26.83 -4.04 -10.95
CA LEU A 396 -27.66 -3.00 -10.33
C LEU A 396 -28.75 -3.55 -9.40
N SER A 397 -29.44 -4.60 -9.84
CA SER A 397 -30.52 -5.23 -9.07
C SER A 397 -29.98 -6.00 -7.87
N GLU A 398 -28.85 -6.69 -8.02
CA GLU A 398 -28.26 -7.48 -6.94
C GLU A 398 -27.67 -6.59 -5.83
N PHE A 399 -27.05 -5.45 -6.17
CA PHE A 399 -26.59 -4.49 -5.16
C PHE A 399 -27.73 -3.98 -4.26
N ARG A 400 -28.94 -3.83 -4.80
CA ARG A 400 -30.12 -3.38 -4.05
C ARG A 400 -30.67 -4.42 -3.08
N THR A 401 -30.36 -5.71 -3.30
CA THR A 401 -30.85 -6.79 -2.44
C THR A 401 -29.93 -7.07 -1.27
N LEU A 402 -28.68 -6.59 -1.30
CA LEU A 402 -27.75 -6.72 -0.18
C LEU A 402 -28.27 -6.03 1.08
N SER A 403 -28.12 -6.70 2.22
CA SER A 403 -28.46 -6.11 3.52
C SER A 403 -27.51 -4.95 3.83
N PRO A 404 -27.99 -3.87 4.49
CA PRO A 404 -27.10 -2.78 4.90
C PRO A 404 -25.96 -3.20 5.83
N SER A 405 -26.12 -4.25 6.65
CA SER A 405 -25.05 -4.70 7.55
C SER A 405 -23.91 -5.38 6.80
N ALA A 406 -24.22 -6.12 5.72
CA ALA A 406 -23.23 -6.80 4.91
C ALA A 406 -22.29 -5.84 4.16
N LEU A 407 -22.72 -4.60 3.89
CA LEU A 407 -21.90 -3.60 3.18
C LEU A 407 -20.66 -3.16 3.95
N SER A 408 -20.68 -3.25 5.28
CA SER A 408 -19.50 -3.00 6.12
C SER A 408 -18.42 -4.07 6.00
N PHE A 409 -18.77 -5.25 5.45
CA PHE A 409 -17.88 -6.38 5.22
C PHE A 409 -17.41 -6.48 3.78
N LEU A 410 -17.78 -5.54 2.90
CA LEU A 410 -17.13 -5.44 1.60
C LEU A 410 -15.64 -5.18 1.81
N SER A 411 -14.80 -5.77 0.94
CA SER A 411 -13.38 -5.40 0.93
C SER A 411 -13.23 -3.95 0.48
N PRO A 412 -12.44 -3.10 1.17
CA PRO A 412 -12.14 -1.75 0.73
C PRO A 412 -11.58 -1.67 -0.70
N THR A 413 -10.84 -2.69 -1.15
CA THR A 413 -10.30 -2.77 -2.52
C THR A 413 -11.37 -3.01 -3.58
N SER A 414 -12.53 -3.54 -3.20
CA SER A 414 -13.64 -3.78 -4.12
C SER A 414 -14.39 -2.50 -4.46
N ILE A 415 -14.41 -1.52 -3.55
CA ILE A 415 -15.21 -0.29 -3.70
C ILE A 415 -14.81 0.48 -4.95
N PRO A 416 -13.52 0.80 -5.22
CA PRO A 416 -13.14 1.50 -6.44
C PRO A 416 -13.42 0.72 -7.73
N LEU A 417 -13.56 -0.61 -7.65
CA LEU A 417 -13.86 -1.48 -8.80
C LEU A 417 -15.35 -1.48 -9.16
N ILE A 418 -16.23 -1.02 -8.27
CA ILE A 418 -17.68 -0.93 -8.54
C ILE A 418 -17.92 0.19 -9.55
N PRO A 419 -18.58 -0.06 -10.69
CA PRO A 419 -18.91 1.00 -11.63
C PRO A 419 -19.77 2.11 -10.99
N PRO A 420 -19.56 3.40 -11.30
CA PRO A 420 -20.28 4.51 -10.66
C PRO A 420 -21.80 4.36 -10.68
N ASN A 421 -22.36 3.96 -11.82
CA ASN A 421 -23.80 3.73 -11.97
C ASN A 421 -24.32 2.59 -11.06
N ARG A 422 -23.51 1.58 -10.76
CA ARG A 422 -23.87 0.47 -9.84
C ARG A 422 -23.83 0.92 -8.39
N LEU A 423 -22.80 1.66 -7.99
CA LEU A 423 -22.74 2.23 -6.65
C LEU A 423 -23.92 3.18 -6.40
N ALA A 424 -24.26 4.01 -7.38
CA ALA A 424 -25.40 4.93 -7.31
C ALA A 424 -26.76 4.22 -7.20
N ALA A 425 -26.84 2.91 -7.41
CA ALA A 425 -28.08 2.15 -7.20
C ALA A 425 -28.35 1.81 -5.74
N LEU A 426 -27.36 1.94 -4.85
CA LEU A 426 -27.50 1.72 -3.42
C LEU A 426 -28.43 2.76 -2.79
N SER A 427 -29.29 2.32 -1.88
CA SER A 427 -30.11 3.26 -1.09
C SER A 427 -29.26 4.09 -0.12
N ALA A 428 -29.81 5.20 0.38
CA ALA A 428 -29.16 5.99 1.43
C ALA A 428 -28.82 5.15 2.67
N LYS A 429 -29.73 4.25 3.09
CA LYS A 429 -29.51 3.33 4.21
C LYS A 429 -28.36 2.33 3.95
N GLN A 430 -28.22 1.89 2.71
CA GLN A 430 -27.12 1.01 2.31
C GLN A 430 -25.78 1.77 2.30
N LEU A 431 -25.75 3.00 1.79
CA LEU A 431 -24.55 3.84 1.82
C LEU A 431 -24.13 4.19 3.25
N GLU A 432 -25.07 4.43 4.16
CA GLU A 432 -24.79 4.57 5.60
C GLU A 432 -24.19 3.28 6.19
N GLY A 433 -24.61 2.12 5.69
CA GLY A 433 -24.14 0.80 6.11
C GLY A 433 -22.78 0.38 5.55
N LEU A 434 -22.15 1.16 4.65
CA LEU A 434 -20.81 0.86 4.13
C LEU A 434 -19.74 0.77 5.24
N GLY A 435 -19.96 1.45 6.36
CA GLY A 435 -18.93 1.60 7.38
C GLY A 435 -17.78 2.51 6.93
N LEU A 436 -16.90 2.81 7.87
CA LEU A 436 -15.87 3.84 7.69
C LEU A 436 -14.85 3.45 6.63
N GLU A 437 -14.38 2.21 6.65
CA GLU A 437 -13.33 1.72 5.75
C GLU A 437 -13.75 1.71 4.28
N ASN A 438 -14.98 1.28 3.99
CA ASN A 438 -15.48 1.27 2.61
C ASN A 438 -15.95 2.64 2.15
N ALA A 439 -16.51 3.47 3.04
CA ALA A 439 -17.01 4.79 2.66
C ALA A 439 -15.90 5.74 2.19
N VAL A 440 -14.70 5.67 2.79
CA VAL A 440 -13.56 6.49 2.35
C VAL A 440 -12.95 6.01 1.02
N MET A 441 -13.23 4.76 0.63
CA MET A 441 -12.78 4.20 -0.64
C MET A 441 -13.65 4.57 -1.83
N VAL A 442 -14.78 5.24 -1.60
CA VAL A 442 -15.63 5.73 -2.69
C VAL A 442 -14.86 6.81 -3.47
N THR A 443 -14.68 6.57 -4.77
CA THR A 443 -13.92 7.48 -5.64
C THR A 443 -14.71 8.76 -5.95
N ASP A 444 -14.03 9.77 -6.49
CA ASP A 444 -14.69 11.02 -6.83
C ASP A 444 -15.64 10.86 -8.02
N GLU A 445 -15.34 9.99 -8.98
CA GLU A 445 -16.23 9.61 -10.08
C GLU A 445 -17.49 8.93 -9.54
N GLN A 446 -17.34 8.05 -8.56
CA GLN A 446 -18.47 7.41 -7.88
C GLN A 446 -19.30 8.43 -7.09
N LYS A 447 -18.68 9.32 -6.30
CA LYS A 447 -19.39 10.41 -5.59
C LYS A 447 -20.15 11.35 -6.53
N ALA A 448 -19.59 11.62 -7.71
CA ALA A 448 -20.22 12.45 -8.74
C ALA A 448 -21.54 11.83 -9.24
N SER A 449 -21.64 10.49 -9.26
CA SER A 449 -22.86 9.77 -9.66
C SER A 449 -23.95 9.68 -8.59
N LEU A 450 -23.66 10.04 -7.34
CA LEU A 450 -24.62 9.97 -6.23
C LEU A 450 -25.57 11.17 -6.19
N GLY A 451 -26.83 10.96 -5.77
CA GLY A 451 -27.76 12.03 -5.43
C GLY A 451 -27.42 12.72 -4.10
N GLU A 452 -28.06 13.86 -3.80
CA GLU A 452 -27.79 14.64 -2.58
C GLU A 452 -27.97 13.83 -1.29
N VAL A 453 -29.09 13.09 -1.19
CA VAL A 453 -29.38 12.25 -0.02
C VAL A 453 -28.35 11.13 0.14
N GLN A 454 -27.89 10.55 -0.97
CA GLN A 454 -26.86 9.51 -0.97
C GLN A 454 -25.49 10.06 -0.55
N ARG A 455 -25.13 11.27 -0.98
CA ARG A 455 -23.90 11.95 -0.53
C ARG A 455 -23.95 12.28 0.96
N ALA A 456 -25.10 12.72 1.47
CA ALA A 456 -25.27 12.96 2.90
C ALA A 456 -25.11 11.65 3.72
N ALA A 457 -25.77 10.57 3.28
CA ALA A 457 -25.63 9.22 3.82
C ALA A 457 -24.17 8.74 3.86
N LEU A 458 -23.44 8.91 2.75
CA LEU A 458 -22.03 8.57 2.67
C LEU A 458 -21.18 9.43 3.64
N GLY A 459 -21.51 10.71 3.80
CA GLY A 459 -20.89 11.58 4.81
C GLY A 459 -21.11 11.12 6.25
N TYR A 460 -22.26 10.52 6.55
CA TYR A 460 -22.50 9.87 7.85
C TYR A 460 -21.64 8.62 8.02
N ALA A 461 -21.52 7.77 6.99
CA ALA A 461 -20.65 6.58 7.02
C ALA A 461 -19.17 6.93 7.26
N MET A 462 -18.70 8.06 6.71
CA MET A 462 -17.36 8.60 6.96
C MET A 462 -17.19 9.26 8.35
N GLY A 463 -18.26 9.40 9.13
CA GLY A 463 -18.24 10.07 10.43
C GLY A 463 -18.17 11.61 10.37
N LEU A 464 -18.35 12.22 9.19
CA LEU A 464 -18.25 13.68 9.01
C LEU A 464 -19.41 14.45 9.64
N ASN A 465 -20.60 13.83 9.67
CA ASN A 465 -21.85 14.49 10.08
C ASN A 465 -22.31 14.12 11.51
N ARG A 466 -21.45 13.50 12.33
CA ARG A 466 -21.83 13.05 13.69
C ARG A 466 -21.83 14.18 14.74
N ALA A 467 -21.38 15.38 14.39
CA ALA A 467 -21.18 16.49 15.32
C ALA A 467 -22.44 17.33 15.62
N GLU A 468 -23.53 17.19 14.85
CA GLU A 468 -24.70 18.08 14.98
C GLU A 468 -25.85 17.50 15.82
N THR A 469 -25.86 16.20 16.12
CA THR A 469 -26.91 15.57 16.94
C THR A 469 -26.59 15.47 18.43
N ALA A 470 -25.46 16.00 18.89
CA ALA A 470 -25.23 16.27 20.31
C ALA A 470 -26.01 17.53 20.73
N GLN A 471 -27.34 17.46 20.69
CA GLN A 471 -28.19 18.37 21.45
C GLN A 471 -27.81 18.26 22.92
N LYS A 472 -27.13 19.30 23.38
CA LYS A 472 -26.73 19.59 24.75
C LYS A 472 -27.89 19.26 25.70
N PRO A 473 -27.83 18.20 26.53
CA PRO A 473 -28.69 18.15 27.70
C PRO A 473 -28.21 19.26 28.62
N SER A 474 -29.03 20.29 28.80
CA SER A 474 -28.92 21.21 29.91
C SER A 474 -29.14 20.40 31.21
N SER A 475 -28.06 19.89 31.80
CA SER A 475 -28.08 19.45 33.19
C SER A 475 -27.29 20.46 34.03
N ASN A 476 -28.04 21.36 34.65
CA ASN A 476 -27.59 22.08 35.84
C ASN A 476 -27.20 21.04 36.89
N LEU A 477 -25.91 20.92 37.19
CA LEU A 477 -25.43 20.22 38.37
C LEU A 477 -25.47 21.19 39.57
N PRO A 478 -26.21 20.88 40.65
CA PRO A 478 -26.00 21.58 41.91
C PRO A 478 -24.66 21.13 42.51
N GLN A 479 -23.85 22.10 42.88
CA GLN A 479 -22.75 21.93 43.84
C GLN A 479 -23.34 21.50 45.19
N SER A 480 -22.88 20.39 45.73
CA SER A 480 -22.81 20.19 47.18
C SER A 480 -21.78 19.12 47.51
N SER A 481 -20.70 19.56 48.15
CA SER A 481 -19.79 18.73 48.92
C SER A 481 -20.52 17.96 50.02
N GLY A 482 -20.04 16.74 50.31
CA GLY A 482 -20.47 15.96 51.47
C GLY A 482 -19.79 14.59 51.48
N ALA A 483 -18.75 14.44 52.29
CA ALA A 483 -18.08 13.17 52.52
C ALA A 483 -18.82 12.29 53.55
N SER A 484 -18.63 10.98 53.35
CA SER A 484 -18.79 9.85 54.28
C SER A 484 -20.20 9.41 54.72
N VAL A 485 -20.52 8.13 54.51
CA VAL A 485 -20.58 7.09 55.57
C VAL A 485 -20.68 5.69 54.94
N MET A 486 -19.93 4.78 55.55
CA MET A 486 -19.81 3.34 55.33
C MET A 486 -21.10 2.59 55.70
N GLY A 487 -21.53 1.62 54.89
CA GLY A 487 -22.66 0.73 55.18
C GLY A 487 -22.46 -0.63 54.53
N THR A 488 -22.31 -1.65 55.36
CA THR A 488 -21.97 -3.04 55.07
C THR A 488 -23.16 -3.90 54.60
N LEU A 489 -22.81 -5.01 53.93
CA LEU A 489 -23.52 -6.30 53.75
C LEU A 489 -24.41 -6.50 52.50
N GLY A 490 -24.07 -7.56 51.75
CA GLY A 490 -24.89 -8.16 50.68
C GLY A 490 -24.10 -9.12 49.78
N VAL A 491 -23.76 -10.29 50.30
CA VAL A 491 -23.02 -11.40 49.65
C VAL A 491 -23.85 -12.06 48.54
N GLY A 492 -23.21 -12.48 47.42
CA GLY A 492 -23.89 -13.31 46.41
C GLY A 492 -23.08 -13.70 45.15
N VAL A 493 -22.02 -14.51 45.34
CA VAL A 493 -21.52 -15.58 44.45
C VAL A 493 -21.21 -15.27 42.96
N PHE A 494 -19.92 -15.15 42.63
CA PHE A 494 -19.35 -15.48 41.31
C PHE A 494 -18.35 -16.62 41.49
N LEU A 495 -18.60 -17.75 40.82
CA LEU A 495 -17.67 -18.87 40.69
C LEU A 495 -17.45 -19.11 39.19
N GLN A 496 -16.25 -18.78 38.73
CA GLN A 496 -15.64 -19.31 37.50
C GLN A 496 -15.19 -20.75 37.78
N PRO A 497 -14.96 -21.61 36.77
CA PRO A 497 -13.56 -21.75 36.38
C PRO A 497 -13.28 -22.01 34.89
N PHE A 498 -12.04 -21.69 34.57
CA PHE A 498 -11.26 -22.01 33.37
C PHE A 498 -10.65 -23.43 33.46
N LEU A 499 -10.10 -23.87 32.32
CA LEU A 499 -9.15 -24.99 32.06
C LEU A 499 -9.76 -26.37 31.78
N PHE A 500 -9.46 -26.95 30.61
CA PHE A 500 -8.22 -27.72 30.43
C PHE A 500 -7.98 -28.08 28.95
N LEU A 501 -6.75 -27.83 28.49
CA LEU A 501 -6.13 -28.35 27.28
C LEU A 501 -5.00 -29.26 27.79
N LEU A 502 -4.92 -30.50 27.30
CA LEU A 502 -3.73 -31.37 27.15
C LEU A 502 -4.18 -32.85 27.09
N LEU A 503 -4.23 -33.38 25.87
CA LEU A 503 -4.35 -34.80 25.57
C LEU A 503 -2.96 -35.31 25.14
N GLY A 504 -2.42 -36.28 25.89
CA GLY A 504 -1.13 -36.87 25.62
C GLY A 504 -0.89 -38.16 26.41
N CYS A 505 -1.10 -39.28 25.70
CA CYS A 505 -0.42 -40.57 25.79
C CYS A 505 -0.82 -41.64 26.84
N VAL A 506 -0.95 -42.85 26.27
CA VAL A 506 -0.77 -44.23 26.78
C VAL A 506 -1.97 -44.92 27.45
N LEU A 507 -2.69 -45.72 26.65
CA LEU A 507 -2.72 -47.19 26.76
C LEU A 507 -3.26 -47.83 25.48
#